data_AF-A0AAW4KJZ3-F1
#
_entry.id   AF-A0AAW4KJZ3-F1
#
_cell.length_a   1.000
_cell.length_b   1.000
_cell.length_c   1.000
_cell.angle_alpha   90.00
_cell.angle_beta   90.00
_cell.angle_gamma   90.00
#
_symmetry.space_group_name_H-M   'P 1'
#
loop_
_entity.id
_entity.type
_entity.pdbx_description
1 polymer ?
#
loop_
_entity_poly.entity_id
_entity_poly.type
_entity_poly.pdbx_seq_one_letter_code
_entity_poly.pdbx_strand_id
1 'polypeptide(L)'
;TAIGNQINLLVNGSTNVQFWDGSQTTGNGTIEGGSGTWSVGGNQWTGVNGAFNTAWTPNSFAVFQGTAGTVTVDGAQGITGLQFVTDGYNLAGGAAGAL
;
A
#
# COMPACT_ATOMS: atom_id res chain seq x y z
N THR A 1 8.16 -14.81 26.31
CA THR A 1 7.60 -13.45 26.34
C THR A 1 7.13 -13.13 24.94
N ALA A 2 5.82 -13.08 24.73
CA ALA A 2 5.23 -12.82 23.42
C ALA A 2 5.52 -11.37 23.03
N ILE A 3 6.05 -11.16 21.82
CA ILE A 3 6.13 -9.83 21.24
C ILE A 3 4.70 -9.47 20.83
N GLY A 4 4.13 -8.42 21.41
CA GLY A 4 2.78 -7.98 21.13
C GLY A 4 2.62 -7.53 19.67
N ASN A 5 1.55 -7.99 19.04
CA ASN A 5 0.89 -7.37 17.89
C ASN A 5 1.49 -7.56 16.48
N GLN A 6 2.30 -8.58 16.23
CA GLN A 6 2.63 -8.94 14.83
C GLN A 6 1.67 -10.01 14.29
N ILE A 7 0.84 -9.63 13.31
CA ILE A 7 0.22 -10.60 12.40
C ILE A 7 1.28 -10.98 11.36
N ASN A 8 1.74 -12.22 11.40
CA ASN A 8 2.60 -12.79 10.36
C ASN A 8 1.75 -13.66 9.43
N LEU A 9 1.35 -13.10 8.28
CA LEU A 9 0.60 -13.83 7.26
C LEU A 9 1.50 -14.14 6.06
N LEU A 10 1.70 -15.43 5.82
CA LEU A 10 2.44 -15.95 4.67
C LEU A 10 1.46 -16.23 3.51
N VAL A 11 1.72 -15.65 2.33
CA VAL A 11 0.93 -15.87 1.11
C VAL A 11 1.80 -16.55 0.04
N ASN A 12 1.26 -17.60 -0.58
CA ASN A 12 1.91 -18.40 -1.61
C ASN A 12 1.30 -18.08 -2.99
N GLY A 13 2.03 -17.38 -3.85
CA GLY A 13 1.63 -17.04 -5.22
C GLY A 13 2.63 -16.06 -5.88
N SER A 14 2.57 -15.94 -7.21
CA SER A 14 3.36 -14.98 -8.01
C SER A 14 3.05 -13.54 -7.58
N THR A 15 3.75 -13.07 -6.55
CA THR A 15 3.37 -11.87 -5.79
C THR A 15 4.07 -10.65 -6.38
N ASN A 16 3.36 -9.93 -7.23
CA ASN A 16 3.73 -8.53 -7.47
C ASN A 16 3.56 -7.80 -6.13
N VAL A 17 4.65 -7.26 -5.59
CA VAL A 17 4.67 -6.50 -4.34
C VAL A 17 4.81 -5.03 -4.69
N GLN A 18 3.89 -4.21 -4.20
CA GLN A 18 3.94 -2.76 -4.39
C GLN A 18 3.90 -2.05 -3.05
N PHE A 19 4.59 -0.92 -3.02
CA PHE A 19 4.78 -0.11 -1.83
C PHE A 19 3.98 1.17 -1.97
N TRP A 20 3.24 1.52 -0.92
CA TRP A 20 2.44 2.73 -0.87
C TRP A 20 3.36 3.95 -0.75
N ASP A 21 3.19 4.92 -1.66
CA ASP A 21 4.01 6.12 -1.76
C ASP A 21 3.23 7.42 -1.48
N GLY A 22 2.02 7.29 -0.94
CA GLY A 22 1.21 8.42 -0.51
C GLY A 22 0.82 9.34 -1.66
N SER A 23 1.13 10.62 -1.52
CA SER A 23 0.85 11.64 -2.54
C SER A 23 1.87 11.70 -3.67
N GLN A 24 2.95 10.90 -3.61
CA GLN A 24 3.97 10.89 -4.65
C GLN A 24 3.50 10.13 -5.88
N THR A 25 3.73 10.74 -7.04
CA THR A 25 3.36 10.16 -8.35
C THR A 25 4.54 10.07 -9.31
N THR A 26 5.74 10.41 -8.85
CA THR A 26 6.98 10.39 -9.63
C THR A 26 8.11 9.89 -8.74
N GLY A 27 8.82 8.87 -9.22
CA GLY A 27 9.84 8.19 -8.45
C GLY A 27 11.01 9.11 -8.13
N ASN A 28 11.42 9.10 -6.87
CA ASN A 28 12.53 9.90 -6.34
C ASN A 28 13.56 9.06 -5.56
N GLY A 29 13.43 7.73 -5.61
CA GLY A 29 14.31 6.80 -4.92
C GLY A 29 13.96 6.59 -3.44
N THR A 30 12.81 7.08 -2.98
CA THR A 30 12.30 6.94 -1.60
C THR A 30 10.88 6.38 -1.63
N ILE A 31 10.49 5.71 -0.54
CA ILE A 31 9.09 5.32 -0.31
C ILE A 31 8.61 6.17 0.87
N GLU A 32 7.87 7.22 0.58
CA GLU A 32 7.42 8.21 1.56
C GLU A 32 6.32 7.67 2.45
N GLY A 33 5.39 6.92 1.85
CA GLY A 33 4.12 6.58 2.47
C GLY A 33 3.23 7.82 2.70
N GLY A 34 2.39 7.75 3.72
CA GLY A 34 1.58 8.88 4.18
C GLY A 34 0.14 8.83 3.70
N SER A 35 -0.53 9.97 3.73
CA SER A 35 -1.93 10.07 3.33
C SER A 35 -2.07 10.17 1.81
N GLY A 36 -3.18 9.66 1.27
CA GLY A 36 -3.49 9.75 -0.16
C GLY A 36 -4.70 8.93 -0.55
N THR A 37 -4.98 8.86 -1.85
CA THR A 37 -6.09 8.06 -2.38
C THR A 37 -5.53 6.85 -3.12
N TRP A 38 -5.94 5.66 -2.72
CA TRP A 38 -5.71 4.44 -3.47
C TRP A 38 -6.89 4.22 -4.41
N SER A 39 -6.75 4.66 -5.66
CA SER A 39 -7.77 4.52 -6.70
C SER A 39 -7.31 3.61 -7.85
N VAL A 40 -8.27 3.12 -8.63
CA VAL A 40 -7.98 2.45 -9.91
C VAL A 40 -7.26 3.44 -10.84
N GLY A 41 -6.09 3.06 -11.36
CA GLY A 41 -5.29 3.90 -12.25
C GLY A 41 -4.51 5.03 -11.58
N GLY A 42 -4.59 5.17 -10.24
CA GLY A 42 -3.84 6.18 -9.50
C GLY A 42 -2.37 5.79 -9.29
N ASN A 43 -1.44 6.68 -9.65
CA ASN A 43 0.00 6.40 -9.60
C ASN A 43 0.63 6.61 -8.21
N GLN A 44 0.05 6.05 -7.15
CA GLN A 44 0.54 6.21 -5.77
C GLN A 44 1.32 4.98 -5.25
N TRP A 45 1.65 4.06 -6.16
CA TRP A 45 2.36 2.81 -5.82
C TRP A 45 3.73 2.78 -6.49
N THR A 46 4.72 2.19 -5.81
CA THR A 46 6.09 2.06 -6.30
C THR A 46 6.64 0.64 -6.09
N GLY A 47 7.76 0.32 -6.73
CA GLY A 47 8.62 -0.80 -6.37
C GLY A 47 9.45 -0.52 -5.11
N VAL A 48 10.20 -1.54 -4.68
CA VAL A 48 10.96 -1.58 -3.42
C VAL A 48 11.97 -0.45 -3.20
N ASN A 49 12.38 0.25 -4.26
CA ASN A 49 13.39 1.29 -4.22
C ASN A 49 12.85 2.70 -4.45
N GLY A 50 11.52 2.90 -4.57
CA GLY A 50 10.97 4.24 -4.80
C GLY A 50 11.32 4.87 -6.16
N ALA A 51 11.89 4.10 -7.10
CA ALA A 51 12.50 4.67 -8.30
C ALA A 51 11.48 5.07 -9.38
N PHE A 52 10.23 4.63 -9.24
CA PHE A 52 9.14 4.93 -10.18
C PHE A 52 7.80 4.85 -9.45
N ASN A 53 6.78 5.52 -9.99
CA ASN A 53 5.41 5.32 -9.53
C ASN A 53 4.56 4.75 -10.64
N THR A 54 3.60 3.92 -10.26
CA THR A 54 2.69 3.19 -11.13
C THR A 54 1.32 3.09 -10.47
N ALA A 55 0.33 2.76 -11.29
CA ALA A 55 -0.96 2.34 -10.79
C ALA A 55 -0.88 1.02 -10.03
N TRP A 56 -1.77 0.84 -9.05
CA TRP A 56 -1.98 -0.44 -8.40
C TRP A 56 -2.26 -1.54 -9.43
N THR A 57 -1.57 -2.66 -9.32
CA THR A 57 -1.86 -3.85 -10.13
C THR A 57 -2.82 -4.76 -9.36
N PRO A 58 -4.01 -5.08 -9.89
CA PRO A 58 -4.95 -5.96 -9.19
C PRO A 58 -4.34 -7.31 -8.80
N ASN A 59 -4.79 -7.85 -7.67
CA ASN A 59 -4.32 -9.11 -7.08
C ASN A 59 -2.83 -9.09 -6.68
N SER A 60 -2.33 -7.93 -6.29
CA SER A 60 -0.96 -7.74 -5.78
C SER A 60 -0.91 -7.71 -4.26
N PHE A 61 0.30 -7.74 -3.70
CA PHE A 61 0.56 -7.61 -2.27
C PHE A 61 0.98 -6.16 -1.97
N ALA A 62 0.29 -5.51 -1.03
CA ALA A 62 0.51 -4.11 -0.71
C ALA A 62 1.30 -3.95 0.60
N VAL A 63 2.34 -3.12 0.56
CA VAL A 63 3.19 -2.81 1.71
C VAL A 63 3.07 -1.32 2.06
N PHE A 64 2.68 -1.04 3.30
CA PHE A 64 2.60 0.31 3.87
C PHE A 64 3.78 0.52 4.81
N GLN A 65 4.67 1.45 4.46
CA GLN A 65 5.86 1.82 5.23
C GLN A 65 6.06 3.34 5.20
N GLY A 66 7.19 3.85 5.69
CA GLY A 66 7.45 5.28 5.70
C GLY A 66 6.56 6.01 6.71
N THR A 67 6.17 7.24 6.41
CA THR A 67 5.31 8.06 7.28
C THR A 67 3.90 7.50 7.29
N ALA A 68 3.31 7.26 8.47
CA ALA A 68 1.92 6.80 8.54
C ALA A 68 0.92 7.91 8.16
N GLY A 69 -0.24 7.53 7.60
CA GLY A 69 -1.29 8.46 7.22
C GLY A 69 -2.63 7.78 6.93
N THR A 70 -3.60 8.56 6.45
CA THR A 70 -4.91 8.02 6.03
C THR A 70 -4.92 7.76 4.53
N VAL A 71 -5.17 6.51 4.16
CA VAL A 71 -5.31 6.05 2.78
C VAL A 71 -6.79 5.87 2.46
N THR A 72 -7.31 6.71 1.57
CA THR A 72 -8.70 6.61 1.09
C THR A 72 -8.76 5.60 -0.05
N VAL A 73 -9.41 4.46 0.17
CA VAL A 73 -9.57 3.41 -0.84
C VAL A 73 -10.78 3.74 -1.72
N ASP A 74 -10.52 4.12 -2.97
CA ASP A 74 -11.54 4.52 -3.93
C ASP A 74 -11.74 3.43 -4.99
N GLY A 75 -12.94 2.84 -5.01
CA GLY A 75 -13.24 1.62 -5.75
C GLY A 75 -12.73 0.32 -5.08
N ALA A 76 -13.05 -0.81 -5.71
CA ALA A 76 -12.63 -2.13 -5.25
C ALA A 76 -11.20 -2.46 -5.69
N GLN A 77 -10.35 -2.82 -4.75
CA GLN A 77 -8.95 -3.17 -4.99
C GLN A 77 -8.76 -4.66 -4.76
N GLY A 78 -8.44 -5.42 -5.81
CA GLY A 78 -8.05 -6.82 -5.63
C GLY A 78 -6.71 -6.91 -4.92
N ILE A 79 -6.67 -7.52 -3.74
CA ILE A 79 -5.45 -7.72 -2.93
C ILE A 79 -5.20 -9.20 -2.67
N THR A 80 -3.93 -9.61 -2.68
CA THR A 80 -3.52 -10.94 -2.19
C THR A 80 -3.02 -10.89 -0.75
N GLY A 81 -2.60 -9.72 -0.28
CA GLY A 81 -2.25 -9.47 1.11
C GLY A 81 -1.88 -8.02 1.38
N LEU A 82 -1.84 -7.66 2.66
CA LEU A 82 -1.46 -6.34 3.15
C LEU A 82 -0.41 -6.50 4.27
N GLN A 83 0.60 -5.66 4.25
CA GLN A 83 1.60 -5.55 5.32
C GLN A 83 1.74 -4.09 5.75
N PHE A 84 1.73 -3.87 7.07
CA PHE A 84 2.02 -2.58 7.69
C PHE A 84 3.35 -2.68 8.42
N VAL A 85 4.37 -1.99 7.89
CA VAL A 85 5.69 -1.87 8.50
C VAL A 85 5.69 -0.73 9.52
N THR A 86 4.97 0.36 9.24
CA THR A 86 4.76 1.49 10.15
C THR A 86 3.38 1.41 10.77
N ASP A 87 3.30 1.52 12.10
CA ASP A 87 2.02 1.62 12.81
C ASP A 87 1.35 3.00 12.58
N GLY A 88 0.02 3.04 12.67
CA GLY A 88 -0.76 4.28 12.59
C GLY A 88 -1.34 4.62 11.22
N TYR A 89 -1.18 3.73 10.24
CA TYR A 89 -1.92 3.82 8.99
C TYR A 89 -3.41 3.57 9.22
N ASN A 90 -4.25 4.36 8.56
CA ASN A 90 -5.71 4.20 8.56
C ASN A 90 -6.21 4.04 7.13
N LEU A 91 -6.78 2.88 6.80
CA LEU A 91 -7.42 2.66 5.49
C LEU A 91 -8.90 3.00 5.63
N ALA A 92 -9.29 4.11 5.03
CA ALA A 92 -10.66 4.61 5.03
C ALA A 92 -11.34 4.27 3.70
N GLY A 93 -12.60 3.81 3.75
CA GLY A 93 -13.40 3.61 2.55
C GLY A 93 -13.74 4.95 1.88
N GLY A 94 -13.39 5.08 0.61
CA GLY A 94 -13.83 6.14 -0.31
C GLY A 94 -15.11 5.74 -1.07
N ALA A 95 -15.30 6.26 -2.28
CA ALA A 95 -16.50 5.92 -3.06
C ALA A 95 -16.40 4.46 -3.53
N ALA A 96 -17.39 3.64 -3.14
CA ALA A 96 -17.39 2.19 -3.41
C ALA A 96 -16.09 1.48 -2.97
N GLY A 97 -15.43 1.98 -1.93
CA GLY A 97 -14.16 1.43 -1.43
C GLY A 97 -14.33 0.02 -0.87
N ALA A 98 -13.56 -0.93 -1.41
CA ALA A 98 -13.48 -2.31 -0.92
C ALA A 98 -12.05 -2.85 -1.12
N LEU A 99 -11.62 -3.70 -0.19
CA LEU A 99 -10.35 -4.42 -0.22
C LEU A 99 -10.64 -5.92 -0.30
#